data_AF-A0A7L0QZ90-F1
#
_entry.id   AF-A0A7L0QZ90-F1
#
_cell.length_a   1.000
_cell.length_b   1.000
_cell.length_c   1.000
_cell.angle_alpha   90.00
_cell.angle_beta   90.00
_cell.angle_gamma   90.00
#
_symmetry.space_group_name_H-M   'P 1'
#
loop_
_entity.id
_entity.type
_entity.pdbx_description
1 polymer ?
#
loop_
_entity_poly.entity_id
_entity_poly.type
_entity_poly.pdbx_seq_one_letter_code
_entity_poly.pdbx_strand_id
1 'polypeptide(L)'
;LFRAAAASSRRWLFSSTSPAAGPRPGCSGAAATRRAARPFSLSARAVLSSEDKITVHFINRDGDKLTAKGKPGDSLLDVVVDNNLDIDGFGACEGTLACSTCHLIFEDHIFEKLDAITDEEMDMLDLAYGLTETSRLGCQICLKKSMNDMTVRVPEAVADARQSVDMSKNS
;
A
#
# COMPACT_ATOMS: atom_id res chain seq x y z
N LEU A 1 46.18 -14.49 -44.67
CA LEU A 1 44.91 -15.23 -44.89
C LEU A 1 44.24 -15.47 -43.55
N PHE A 2 43.34 -14.58 -43.13
CA PHE A 2 42.03 -14.92 -42.54
C PHE A 2 41.18 -13.63 -42.51
N ARG A 3 39.97 -13.76 -43.04
CA ARG A 3 38.97 -12.71 -43.26
C ARG A 3 38.12 -12.49 -42.00
N ALA A 4 37.58 -11.27 -41.90
CA ALA A 4 36.27 -10.88 -41.33
C ALA A 4 36.08 -11.08 -39.81
N ALA A 5 35.19 -10.38 -39.10
CA ALA A 5 33.97 -9.68 -39.48
C ALA A 5 33.63 -8.55 -38.49
N ALA A 6 32.98 -7.51 -39.00
CA ALA A 6 32.26 -6.50 -38.23
C ALA A 6 30.83 -6.96 -37.93
N ALA A 7 30.33 -6.67 -36.73
CA ALA A 7 28.90 -6.57 -36.39
C ALA A 7 28.80 -5.80 -35.05
N SER A 8 28.39 -4.53 -35.06
CA SER A 8 27.00 -4.04 -35.01
C SER A 8 26.37 -4.11 -33.61
N SER A 9 26.25 -2.92 -33.02
CA SER A 9 25.05 -2.37 -32.38
C SER A 9 24.27 -3.25 -31.39
N ARG A 10 24.13 -2.77 -30.14
CA ARG A 10 22.84 -2.31 -29.60
C ARG A 10 23.03 -1.71 -28.20
N ARG A 11 22.82 -0.40 -28.14
CA ARG A 11 22.58 0.39 -26.94
C ARG A 11 21.22 -0.04 -26.39
N TRP A 12 21.20 -0.75 -25.26
CA TRP A 12 19.99 -1.04 -24.52
C TRP A 12 19.57 0.24 -23.79
N LEU A 13 18.69 1.01 -24.40
CA LEU A 13 17.87 1.97 -23.67
C LEU A 13 16.78 1.16 -22.96
N PHE A 14 17.01 0.83 -21.69
CA PHE A 14 15.94 0.41 -20.80
C PHE A 14 15.04 1.62 -20.55
N SER A 15 13.98 1.73 -21.35
CA SER A 15 12.85 2.59 -21.05
C SER A 15 12.03 1.86 -19.98
N SER A 16 12.29 2.16 -18.71
CA SER A 16 11.45 1.73 -17.60
C SER A 16 10.18 2.58 -17.60
N THR A 17 9.24 2.22 -18.48
CA THR A 17 7.88 2.70 -18.35
C THR A 17 7.21 1.83 -17.28
N SER A 18 7.17 2.33 -16.05
CA SER A 18 6.42 1.71 -14.95
C SER A 18 4.94 1.58 -15.35
N PRO A 19 4.30 0.42 -15.15
CA PRO A 19 2.87 0.31 -15.31
C PRO A 19 2.20 1.07 -14.16
N ALA A 20 1.30 1.98 -14.50
CA ALA A 20 0.43 2.63 -13.53
C ALA A 20 -0.38 1.55 -12.79
N ALA A 21 -0.20 1.48 -11.47
CA ALA A 21 -1.00 0.65 -10.58
C ALA A 21 -2.49 0.99 -10.79
N GLY A 22 -3.28 -0.03 -11.14
CA GLY A 22 -4.72 0.11 -11.27
C GLY A 22 -5.40 0.34 -9.92
N PRO A 23 -6.66 0.81 -9.91
CA PRO A 23 -7.40 1.06 -8.68
C PRO A 23 -7.57 -0.25 -7.88
N ARG A 24 -7.09 -0.23 -6.63
CA ARG A 24 -7.20 -1.34 -5.66
C ARG A 24 -8.65 -1.52 -5.21
N PRO A 25 -9.14 -2.76 -5.03
CA PRO A 25 -10.55 -3.06 -4.74
C PRO A 25 -11.10 -2.37 -3.47
N GLY A 26 -10.25 -2.05 -2.48
CA GLY A 26 -10.64 -1.33 -1.26
C GLY A 26 -10.86 0.18 -1.45
N CYS A 27 -10.24 0.81 -2.45
CA CYS A 27 -10.37 2.25 -2.71
C CYS A 27 -11.32 2.50 -3.89
N SER A 28 -12.52 1.96 -3.77
CA SER A 28 -13.59 2.19 -4.75
C SER A 28 -14.12 3.61 -4.59
N GLY A 29 -13.56 4.54 -5.34
CA GLY A 29 -14.14 5.87 -5.54
C GLY A 29 -15.59 5.72 -6.00
N ALA A 30 -16.52 6.33 -5.26
CA ALA A 30 -17.96 6.20 -5.46
C ALA A 30 -18.38 6.36 -6.94
N ALA A 31 -18.80 5.26 -7.56
CA ALA A 31 -19.38 5.25 -8.89
C ALA A 31 -20.83 5.77 -8.82
N ALA A 32 -21.01 7.06 -9.10
CA ALA A 32 -22.33 7.66 -9.24
C ALA A 32 -23.07 7.03 -10.44
N THR A 33 -24.27 6.51 -10.18
CA THR A 33 -25.18 5.94 -11.17
C THR A 33 -25.63 6.99 -12.19
N ARG A 34 -25.54 6.64 -13.47
CA ARG A 34 -25.82 7.52 -14.61
C ARG A 34 -27.32 7.83 -14.73
N ARG A 35 -27.67 9.10 -14.89
CA ARG A 35 -28.87 9.52 -15.63
C ARG A 35 -28.51 10.57 -16.69
N ALA A 36 -29.02 10.27 -17.88
CA ALA A 36 -28.94 10.92 -19.20
C ALA A 36 -28.45 12.37 -19.36
N ALA A 37 -27.52 12.50 -20.33
CA ALA A 37 -27.46 13.45 -21.46
C ALA A 37 -27.38 14.97 -21.20
N ARG A 38 -26.17 15.53 -21.32
CA ARG A 38 -25.87 16.85 -21.95
C ARG A 38 -24.45 16.84 -22.53
N PRO A 39 -24.18 17.38 -23.73
CA PRO A 39 -22.82 17.51 -24.25
C PRO A 39 -22.25 18.85 -23.79
N PHE A 40 -21.45 18.86 -22.72
CA PHE A 40 -20.65 20.02 -22.35
C PHE A 40 -19.28 19.55 -21.86
N SER A 41 -18.26 19.95 -22.62
CA SER A 41 -16.89 20.26 -22.23
C SER A 41 -16.11 19.24 -21.36
N LEU A 42 -14.97 18.80 -21.89
CA LEU A 42 -13.90 18.13 -21.15
C LEU A 42 -13.47 18.93 -19.92
N SER A 43 -13.97 18.58 -18.73
CA SER A 43 -13.31 18.79 -17.44
C SER A 43 -14.01 18.02 -16.33
N ALA A 44 -13.78 16.71 -16.29
CA ALA A 44 -13.97 15.90 -15.09
C ALA A 44 -12.75 14.98 -14.87
N ARG A 45 -11.58 15.48 -15.24
CA ARG A 45 -10.31 14.86 -14.86
C ARG A 45 -9.76 15.65 -13.66
N ALA A 46 -9.87 15.03 -12.50
CA ALA A 46 -8.93 15.18 -11.39
C ALA A 46 -8.53 16.64 -11.04
N VAL A 47 -9.48 17.43 -10.56
CA VAL A 47 -9.13 18.52 -9.63
C VAL A 47 -9.09 17.93 -8.22
N LEU A 48 -8.18 16.98 -7.98
CA LEU A 48 -7.70 16.73 -6.63
C LEU A 48 -6.52 17.70 -6.48
N SER A 49 -6.86 18.91 -6.03
CA SER A 49 -5.93 20.01 -5.87
C SER A 49 -4.75 19.59 -4.99
N SER A 50 -3.58 20.13 -5.28
CA SER A 50 -2.30 19.73 -4.65
C SER A 50 -2.15 20.11 -3.17
N GLU A 51 -3.26 20.47 -2.49
CA GLU A 51 -3.28 21.12 -1.17
C GLU A 51 -3.89 20.25 -0.05
N ASP A 52 -4.52 19.12 -0.36
CA ASP A 52 -5.04 18.18 0.64
C ASP A 52 -4.05 17.03 0.90
N LYS A 53 -2.82 17.32 1.33
CA LYS A 53 -1.89 16.27 1.74
C LYS A 53 -2.11 15.93 3.21
N ILE A 54 -2.39 14.66 3.50
CA ILE A 54 -2.62 14.13 4.84
C ILE A 54 -1.28 13.61 5.36
N THR A 55 -0.90 14.04 6.57
CA THR A 55 0.31 13.54 7.23
C THR A 55 -0.01 12.30 8.04
N VAL A 56 0.80 11.27 7.92
CA VAL A 56 0.66 10.00 8.67
C VAL A 56 2.00 9.63 9.26
N HIS A 57 2.00 9.21 10.52
CA HIS A 57 3.17 8.74 11.22
C HIS A 57 3.15 7.21 11.35
N PHE A 58 4.22 6.56 10.93
CA PHE A 58 4.44 5.13 11.06
C PHE A 58 5.51 4.89 12.12
N ILE A 59 5.21 4.05 13.11
CA ILE A 59 6.20 3.57 14.07
C ILE A 59 6.73 2.23 13.53
N ASN A 60 8.01 2.18 13.17
CA ASN A 60 8.66 0.97 12.67
C ASN A 60 8.87 -0.05 13.82
N ARG A 61 9.27 -1.26 13.46
CA ARG A 61 9.61 -2.34 14.40
C ARG A 61 10.73 -1.93 15.36
N ASP A 62 11.70 -1.18 14.86
CA ASP A 62 12.82 -0.62 15.62
C ASP A 62 12.39 0.49 16.60
N GLY A 63 11.13 0.94 16.53
CA GLY A 63 10.60 2.06 17.30
C GLY A 63 10.79 3.42 16.63
N ASP A 64 11.43 3.46 15.45
CA ASP A 64 11.64 4.68 14.68
C ASP A 64 10.33 5.26 14.14
N LYS A 65 10.13 6.56 14.35
CA LYS A 65 8.96 7.29 13.86
C LYS A 65 9.23 7.84 12.45
N LEU A 66 8.67 7.17 11.45
CA LEU A 66 8.68 7.57 10.06
C LEU A 66 7.46 8.45 9.76
N THR A 67 7.63 9.53 9.01
CA THR A 67 6.52 10.44 8.66
C THR A 67 6.37 10.50 7.16
N ALA A 68 5.18 10.21 6.67
CA ALA A 68 4.84 10.23 5.25
C ALA A 68 3.64 11.13 4.97
N LYS A 69 3.52 11.55 3.71
CA LYS A 69 2.41 12.37 3.23
C LYS A 69 1.71 11.66 2.10
N GLY A 70 0.39 11.54 2.20
CA GLY A 70 -0.46 10.91 1.18
C GLY A 70 -1.60 11.82 0.74
N LYS A 71 -2.26 11.46 -0.35
CA LYS A 71 -3.49 12.13 -0.79
C LYS A 71 -4.69 11.38 -0.23
N PRO A 72 -5.82 12.06 0.01
CA PRO A 72 -7.07 11.39 0.34
C PRO A 72 -7.46 10.42 -0.79
N GLY A 73 -7.76 9.18 -0.43
CA GLY A 73 -8.08 8.10 -1.36
C GLY A 73 -6.91 7.16 -1.67
N ASP A 74 -5.66 7.54 -1.37
CA ASP A 74 -4.52 6.63 -1.50
C ASP A 74 -4.57 5.58 -0.38
N SER A 75 -4.15 4.34 -0.65
CA SER A 75 -4.01 3.33 0.39
C SER A 75 -2.77 3.58 1.25
N LEU A 76 -2.74 3.11 2.50
CA LEU A 76 -1.55 3.23 3.34
C LEU A 76 -0.33 2.54 2.73
N LEU A 77 -0.54 1.48 1.95
CA LEU A 77 0.52 0.83 1.19
C LEU A 77 1.11 1.76 0.13
N ASP A 78 0.26 2.42 -0.65
CA ASP A 78 0.74 3.34 -1.69
C ASP A 78 1.49 4.52 -1.04
N VAL A 79 1.05 5.00 0.12
CA VAL A 79 1.75 6.06 0.87
C VAL A 79 3.15 5.64 1.31
N VAL A 80 3.30 4.41 1.82
CA VAL A 80 4.60 3.84 2.23
C VAL A 80 5.54 3.74 1.03
N VAL A 81 5.02 3.23 -0.11
CA VAL A 81 5.79 3.04 -1.34
C VAL A 81 6.17 4.37 -1.98
N ASP A 82 5.23 5.30 -2.12
CA ASP A 82 5.45 6.62 -2.75
C ASP A 82 6.40 7.51 -1.94
N ASN A 83 6.45 7.34 -0.61
CA ASN A 83 7.38 8.06 0.27
C ASN A 83 8.67 7.28 0.53
N ASN A 84 8.85 6.09 -0.08
CA ASN A 84 10.02 5.22 0.11
C ASN A 84 10.36 5.00 1.59
N LEU A 85 9.36 4.69 2.42
CA LEU A 85 9.61 4.38 3.83
C LEU A 85 10.31 3.02 3.96
N ASP A 86 11.33 2.98 4.82
CA ASP A 86 12.17 1.79 5.03
C ASP A 86 11.50 0.82 6.02
N ILE A 87 10.46 0.12 5.56
CA ILE A 87 9.71 -0.88 6.34
C ILE A 87 9.88 -2.24 5.67
N ASP A 88 10.75 -3.07 6.22
CA ASP A 88 11.11 -4.37 5.66
C ASP A 88 9.91 -5.30 5.48
N GLY A 89 9.74 -5.77 4.24
CA GLY A 89 8.73 -6.77 3.87
C GLY A 89 7.29 -6.26 3.90
N PHE A 90 7.06 -4.96 4.08
CA PHE A 90 5.71 -4.38 4.06
C PHE A 90 5.10 -4.46 2.67
N GLY A 91 3.90 -5.03 2.56
CA GLY A 91 3.17 -5.02 1.29
C GLY A 91 3.66 -5.99 0.22
N ALA A 92 4.22 -7.14 0.61
CA ALA A 92 4.79 -8.15 -0.31
C ALA A 92 3.87 -8.59 -1.46
N CYS A 93 2.56 -8.66 -1.24
CA CYS A 93 1.56 -9.02 -2.26
C CYS A 93 0.98 -7.81 -3.00
N GLU A 94 1.53 -6.63 -2.80
CA GLU A 94 1.08 -5.38 -3.42
C GLU A 94 -0.43 -5.14 -3.20
N GLY A 95 -0.96 -5.55 -2.04
CA GLY A 95 -2.36 -5.41 -1.62
C GLY A 95 -3.40 -6.17 -2.45
N THR A 96 -3.02 -7.34 -2.97
CA THR A 96 -3.92 -8.31 -3.61
C THR A 96 -4.67 -9.22 -2.62
N LEU A 97 -4.70 -8.88 -1.32
CA LEU A 97 -5.26 -9.72 -0.23
C LEU A 97 -4.70 -11.15 -0.19
N ALA A 98 -3.46 -11.35 -0.67
CA ALA A 98 -2.78 -12.65 -0.66
C ALA A 98 -1.75 -12.78 0.48
N CYS A 99 -1.64 -11.78 1.35
CA CYS A 99 -0.63 -11.71 2.42
C CYS A 99 -1.13 -10.86 3.59
N SER A 100 -0.60 -11.13 4.80
CA SER A 100 -0.84 -10.35 6.02
C SER A 100 0.31 -9.38 6.35
N THR A 101 1.25 -9.19 5.43
CA THR A 101 2.43 -8.32 5.65
C THR A 101 2.12 -6.82 5.65
N CYS A 102 0.88 -6.45 5.32
CA CYS A 102 0.36 -5.08 5.41
C CYS A 102 -0.28 -4.78 6.78
N HIS A 103 -0.16 -5.68 7.75
CA HIS A 103 -0.78 -5.54 9.07
C HIS A 103 -0.24 -4.30 9.79
N LEU A 104 -1.16 -3.43 10.21
CA LEU A 104 -0.90 -2.22 10.99
C LEU A 104 -1.82 -2.18 12.20
N ILE A 105 -1.32 -1.60 13.28
CA ILE A 105 -2.07 -1.36 14.52
C ILE A 105 -2.44 0.13 14.57
N PHE A 106 -3.73 0.40 14.68
CA PHE A 106 -4.29 1.74 14.72
C PHE A 106 -4.58 2.19 16.15
N GLU A 107 -4.66 3.50 16.36
CA GLU A 107 -5.19 4.08 17.59
C GLU A 107 -6.72 3.90 17.65
N ASP A 108 -7.27 3.66 18.84
CA ASP A 108 -8.70 3.37 19.06
C ASP A 108 -9.61 4.40 18.38
N HIS A 109 -9.29 5.68 18.56
CA HIS A 109 -10.08 6.80 18.04
C HIS A 109 -10.05 6.93 16.50
N ILE A 110 -9.06 6.33 15.84
CA ILE A 110 -9.00 6.23 14.37
C ILE A 110 -9.71 4.97 13.92
N PHE A 111 -9.49 3.85 14.62
CA PHE A 111 -10.11 2.57 14.33
C PHE A 111 -11.64 2.66 14.29
N GLU A 112 -12.25 3.37 15.24
CA GLU A 112 -13.71 3.63 15.27
C GLU A 112 -14.24 4.37 14.03
N LYS A 113 -13.37 5.09 13.31
CA LYS A 113 -13.72 5.85 12.10
C LYS A 113 -13.42 5.07 10.80
N LEU A 114 -12.79 3.91 10.91
CA LEU A 114 -12.52 3.04 9.77
C LEU A 114 -13.79 2.36 9.29
N ASP A 115 -13.77 1.92 8.04
CA ASP A 115 -14.87 1.14 7.48
C ASP A 115 -14.90 -0.24 8.13
N ALA A 116 -16.07 -0.89 8.10
CA ALA A 116 -16.21 -2.24 8.63
C ALA A 116 -15.21 -3.19 7.95
N ILE A 117 -14.65 -4.11 8.73
CA ILE A 117 -13.78 -5.17 8.20
C ILE A 117 -14.61 -6.16 7.38
N THR A 118 -14.07 -6.64 6.26
CA THR A 118 -14.71 -7.68 5.45
C THR A 118 -14.28 -9.06 5.93
N ASP A 119 -15.09 -10.08 5.66
CA ASP A 119 -14.78 -11.45 6.08
C ASP A 119 -13.47 -11.95 5.44
N GLU A 120 -13.20 -11.60 4.17
CA GLU A 120 -11.94 -11.96 3.51
C GLU A 120 -10.72 -11.25 4.12
N GLU A 121 -10.89 -10.01 4.62
CA GLU A 121 -9.83 -9.30 5.33
C GLU A 121 -9.56 -9.98 6.68
N MET A 122 -10.61 -10.37 7.42
CA MET A 122 -10.50 -11.09 8.68
C MET A 122 -9.76 -12.42 8.51
N ASP A 123 -10.14 -13.22 7.51
CA ASP A 123 -9.51 -14.53 7.26
C ASP A 123 -7.99 -14.41 7.06
N MET A 124 -7.54 -13.34 6.41
CA MET A 124 -6.11 -13.09 6.20
C MET A 124 -5.45 -12.44 7.42
N LEU A 125 -6.18 -11.61 8.16
CA LEU A 125 -5.69 -10.94 9.35
C LEU A 125 -5.49 -11.92 10.52
N ASP A 126 -6.27 -13.01 10.58
CA ASP A 126 -6.09 -14.10 11.56
C ASP A 126 -4.76 -14.85 11.41
N LEU A 127 -4.12 -14.77 10.23
CA LEU A 127 -2.78 -15.31 9.98
C LEU A 127 -1.67 -14.35 10.41
N ALA A 128 -2.00 -13.11 10.80
CA ALA A 128 -1.03 -12.10 11.20
C ALA A 128 -0.49 -12.37 12.61
N TYR A 129 0.77 -12.01 12.84
CA TYR A 129 1.38 -12.14 14.16
C TYR A 129 1.07 -10.90 15.02
N GLY A 130 0.79 -11.11 16.31
CA GLY A 130 0.54 -10.00 17.23
C GLY A 130 -0.76 -9.25 16.93
N LEU A 131 -1.80 -9.98 16.52
CA LEU A 131 -3.13 -9.43 16.27
C LEU A 131 -3.68 -8.74 17.53
N THR A 132 -4.18 -7.51 17.34
CA THR A 132 -4.88 -6.72 18.36
C THR A 132 -6.30 -6.39 17.87
N GLU A 133 -7.16 -5.92 18.77
CA GLU A 133 -8.52 -5.49 18.40
C GLU A 133 -8.54 -4.30 17.41
N THR A 134 -7.51 -3.46 17.42
CA THR A 134 -7.35 -2.31 16.51
C THR A 134 -6.48 -2.60 15.28
N SER A 135 -6.22 -3.88 15.01
CA SER A 135 -5.41 -4.31 13.88
C SER A 135 -6.22 -4.31 12.59
N ARG A 136 -5.63 -3.82 11.49
CA ARG A 136 -6.21 -3.89 10.14
C ARG A 136 -5.15 -4.12 9.08
N LEU A 137 -5.56 -4.58 7.89
CA LEU A 137 -4.67 -4.65 6.73
C LEU A 137 -4.58 -3.26 6.07
N GLY A 138 -3.44 -2.59 6.23
CA GLY A 138 -3.22 -1.23 5.72
C GLY A 138 -3.42 -1.06 4.21
N CYS A 139 -3.32 -2.15 3.44
CA CYS A 139 -3.58 -2.12 1.99
C CYS A 139 -5.06 -1.94 1.63
N GLN A 140 -6.00 -2.23 2.54
CA GLN A 140 -7.44 -1.99 2.35
C GLN A 140 -7.88 -0.64 2.90
N ILE A 141 -7.07 -0.01 3.75
CA ILE A 141 -7.41 1.27 4.37
C ILE A 141 -6.96 2.42 3.47
N CYS A 142 -7.94 3.20 2.99
CA CYS A 142 -7.69 4.40 2.19
C CYS A 142 -7.69 5.64 3.08
N LEU A 143 -6.79 6.59 2.79
CA LEU A 143 -6.67 7.82 3.55
C LEU A 143 -7.93 8.69 3.43
N LYS A 144 -8.48 9.09 4.58
CA LYS A 144 -9.58 10.05 4.69
C LYS A 144 -9.07 11.36 5.28
N LYS A 145 -9.68 12.49 4.92
CA LYS A 145 -9.29 13.82 5.43
C LYS A 145 -9.34 13.92 6.97
N SER A 146 -10.15 13.08 7.62
CA SER A 146 -10.28 12.98 9.08
C SER A 146 -9.14 12.26 9.79
N MET A 147 -8.19 11.69 9.05
CA MET A 147 -7.05 10.89 9.56
C MET A 147 -5.72 11.66 9.54
N ASN A 148 -5.79 12.99 9.47
CA ASN A 148 -4.61 13.82 9.45
C ASN A 148 -3.87 13.81 10.79
N ASP A 149 -2.54 13.66 10.72
CA ASP A 149 -1.63 13.52 11.85
C ASP A 149 -1.86 12.26 12.71
N MET A 150 -2.44 11.20 12.13
CA MET A 150 -2.60 9.93 12.83
C MET A 150 -1.26 9.19 13.01
N THR A 151 -1.16 8.38 14.06
CA THR A 151 -0.05 7.45 14.24
C THR A 151 -0.52 6.01 14.06
N VAL A 152 0.23 5.25 13.28
CA VAL A 152 0.03 3.81 13.09
C VAL A 152 1.31 3.08 13.45
N ARG A 153 1.18 1.88 14.02
CA ARG A 153 2.32 1.09 14.45
C ARG A 153 2.45 -0.17 13.58
N VAL A 154 3.67 -0.44 13.16
CA VAL A 154 4.05 -1.70 12.52
C VAL A 154 4.36 -2.71 13.63
N PRO A 155 3.73 -3.90 13.64
CA PRO A 155 4.03 -4.95 14.61
C PRO A 155 5.45 -5.52 14.40
N GLU A 156 6.06 -5.96 15.51
CA GLU A 156 7.47 -6.37 15.58
C GLU A 156 7.79 -7.63 14.78
N ALA A 157 6.79 -8.47 14.50
CA ALA A 157 6.93 -9.62 13.62
C ALA A 157 5.91 -9.55 12.49
N VAL A 158 6.41 -9.63 11.26
CA VAL A 158 5.60 -9.86 10.07
C VAL A 158 5.96 -11.24 9.56
N ALA A 159 5.01 -12.19 9.68
CA ALA A 159 5.18 -13.52 9.13
C ALA A 159 4.79 -13.48 7.65
N ASP A 160 5.77 -13.63 6.76
CA ASP A 160 5.47 -14.08 5.41
C ASP A 160 5.24 -15.60 5.49
N ALA A 161 4.05 -16.07 5.10
CA ALA A 161 3.69 -17.49 5.19
C ALA A 161 4.67 -18.43 4.43
N ARG A 162 5.58 -17.89 3.59
CA ARG A 162 6.60 -18.65 2.87
C ARG A 162 7.93 -18.76 3.64
N GLN A 163 8.15 -17.97 4.69
CA GLN A 163 9.34 -18.07 5.55
C GLN A 163 9.08 -19.02 6.72
N SER A 164 8.93 -20.31 6.41
CA SER A 164 9.27 -21.34 7.38
C SER A 164 10.78 -21.25 7.61
N VAL A 165 11.19 -20.60 8.69
CA VAL A 165 12.57 -20.67 9.15
C VAL A 165 12.90 -22.14 9.42
N ASP A 166 13.71 -22.70 8.52
CA ASP A 166 14.42 -23.95 8.71
C ASP A 166 15.23 -23.82 10.00
N MET A 167 14.73 -24.40 11.08
CA MET A 167 15.49 -24.61 12.30
C MET A 167 16.51 -25.70 12.00
N SER A 168 17.58 -25.30 11.31
CA SER A 168 18.85 -26.00 11.20
C SER A 168 19.30 -26.37 12.61
N LYS A 169 19.02 -27.62 12.96
CA LYS A 169 19.37 -28.29 14.20
C LYS A 169 20.89 -28.37 14.26
N ASN A 170 21.53 -27.43 14.95
CA ASN A 170 22.90 -27.62 15.42
C ASN A 170 22.85 -28.24 16.83
N SER A 171 22.71 -29.56 16.89
CA SER A 171 23.11 -30.42 18.02
C SER A 171 23.20 -31.86 17.54
#